data_AF-A0A950HAS9-F1
#
_entry.id   AF-A0A950HAS9-F1
#
_cell.length_a   1.000
_cell.length_b   1.000
_cell.length_c   1.000
_cell.angle_alpha   90.00
_cell.angle_beta   90.00
_cell.angle_gamma   90.00
#
_symmetry.space_group_name_H-M   'P 1'
#
loop_
_entity.id
_entity.type
_entity.pdbx_description
1 polymer ?
#
loop_
_entity_poly.entity_id
_entity_poly.type
_entity_poly.pdbx_seq_one_letter_code
_entity_poly.pdbx_strand_id
1 'polypeptide(L)'
;MVVAGVSLAGAGLLGTSLSTKPGSPRFYGLTLGVAATWMVGGLGSGPLHLGWIERRDHTLRRPVIIPVLTGVAAFAVFYVCALAARHIPLLNRAISMVLRYAHQGSSPLVLITTLANGATEEVFFRGALYTAAGGKHPVALSTAVYSLATTATRNPALVLASAVMGTLFGLQRRATGGIQAPILTHLTWSTLMLHFLPPLFCDHPARPPVTPAAGDVPSRLLHIRASFI
;
A
#
# COMPACT_ATOMS: atom_id res chain seq x y z
N MET A 1 -13.40 -19.83 10.97
CA MET A 1 -13.57 -18.70 11.91
C MET A 1 -12.27 -17.93 12.13
N VAL A 2 -11.11 -18.60 12.28
CA VAL A 2 -9.79 -17.94 12.45
C VAL A 2 -9.48 -16.93 11.34
N VAL A 3 -9.60 -17.32 10.06
CA VAL A 3 -9.31 -16.43 8.93
C VAL A 3 -10.19 -15.17 8.91
N ALA A 4 -11.48 -15.29 9.21
CA ALA A 4 -12.38 -14.14 9.27
C ALA A 4 -12.01 -13.19 10.43
N GLY A 5 -11.74 -13.75 11.62
CA GLY A 5 -11.33 -12.96 12.79
C GLY A 5 -10.00 -12.22 12.56
N VAL A 6 -9.00 -12.91 12.00
CA VAL A 6 -7.72 -12.30 11.64
C VAL A 6 -7.90 -11.22 10.57
N SER A 7 -8.74 -11.45 9.56
CA SER A 7 -9.04 -10.45 8.52
C SER A 7 -9.58 -9.15 9.12
N LEU A 8 -10.53 -9.25 10.06
CA LEU A 8 -11.10 -8.09 10.74
C LEU A 8 -10.08 -7.39 11.64
N ALA A 9 -9.34 -8.15 12.46
CA ALA A 9 -8.33 -7.61 13.36
C ALA A 9 -7.20 -6.90 12.61
N GLY A 10 -6.64 -7.55 11.59
CA GLY A 10 -5.57 -6.96 10.78
C GLY A 10 -6.06 -5.78 9.93
N ALA A 11 -7.29 -5.80 9.41
CA ALA A 11 -7.87 -4.63 8.74
C ALA A 11 -8.02 -3.44 9.70
N GLY A 12 -8.50 -3.67 10.92
CA GLY A 12 -8.60 -2.63 11.96
C GLY A 12 -7.23 -2.07 12.35
N LEU A 13 -6.23 -2.93 12.56
CA LEU A 13 -4.86 -2.51 12.84
C LEU A 13 -4.23 -1.74 11.67
N LEU A 14 -4.49 -2.17 10.43
CA LEU A 14 -3.99 -1.50 9.23
C LEU A 14 -4.60 -0.10 9.12
N GLY A 15 -5.93 0.01 9.25
CA GLY A 15 -6.63 1.29 9.22
C GLY A 15 -6.24 2.23 10.35
N THR A 16 -5.96 1.71 11.55
CA THR A 16 -5.47 2.54 12.66
C THR A 16 -4.02 2.97 12.45
N SER A 17 -3.15 2.11 11.91
CA SER A 17 -1.75 2.44 11.62
C SER A 17 -1.62 3.62 10.66
N LEU A 18 -2.40 3.62 9.57
CA LEU A 18 -2.42 4.70 8.56
C LEU A 18 -3.27 5.92 8.94
N SER A 19 -3.78 5.96 10.17
CA SER A 19 -4.34 7.16 10.79
C SER A 19 -3.40 7.81 11.79
N THR A 20 -2.23 7.21 12.07
CA THR A 20 -1.24 7.77 13.00
C THR A 20 -0.27 8.71 12.32
N LYS A 21 0.39 9.57 13.12
CA LYS A 21 1.41 10.49 12.63
C LYS A 21 2.56 9.72 11.95
N PRO A 22 2.89 10.02 10.68
CA PRO A 22 4.06 9.47 10.00
C PRO A 22 5.33 9.59 10.83
N GLY A 23 6.19 8.56 10.79
CA GLY A 23 7.48 8.54 11.49
C GLY A 23 7.40 8.38 13.02
N SER A 24 6.21 8.26 13.61
CA SER A 24 6.07 8.09 15.06
C SER A 24 6.35 6.65 15.53
N PRO A 25 6.81 6.42 16.78
CA PRO A 25 6.95 5.07 17.34
C PRO A 25 5.64 4.26 17.30
N ARG A 26 4.50 4.95 17.48
CA ARG A 26 3.17 4.34 17.39
C ARG A 26 2.87 3.82 15.99
N PHE A 27 3.24 4.55 14.94
CA PHE A 27 3.10 4.09 13.56
C PHE A 27 3.88 2.78 13.35
N TYR A 28 5.17 2.75 13.69
CA TYR A 28 5.99 1.54 13.52
C TYR A 28 5.46 0.37 14.35
N GLY A 29 5.13 0.60 15.62
CA GLY A 29 4.55 -0.44 16.48
C GLY A 29 3.25 -1.03 15.92
N LEU A 30 2.34 -0.19 15.42
CA LEU A 30 1.11 -0.67 14.79
C LEU A 30 1.36 -1.41 13.48
N THR A 31 2.23 -0.89 12.60
CA THR A 31 2.55 -1.58 11.33
C THR A 31 3.27 -2.93 11.55
N LEU A 32 4.09 -3.05 12.58
CA LEU A 32 4.65 -4.34 13.00
C LEU A 32 3.57 -5.25 13.60
N GLY A 33 2.62 -4.70 14.36
CA GLY A 33 1.45 -5.43 14.86
C GLY A 33 0.55 -5.97 13.75
N VAL A 34 0.34 -5.21 12.67
CA VAL A 34 -0.32 -5.68 11.45
C VAL A 34 0.45 -6.85 10.86
N ALA A 35 1.76 -6.70 10.65
CA ALA A 35 2.59 -7.75 10.08
C ALA A 35 2.55 -9.04 10.92
N ALA A 36 2.63 -8.92 12.25
CA ALA A 36 2.51 -10.04 13.18
C ALA A 36 1.14 -10.70 13.13
N THR A 37 0.06 -9.92 13.03
CA THR A 37 -1.32 -10.43 12.93
C THR A 37 -1.49 -11.31 11.68
N TRP A 38 -0.99 -10.83 10.52
CA TRP A 38 -1.02 -11.62 9.29
C TRP A 38 -0.13 -12.86 9.37
N MET A 39 1.07 -12.74 9.94
CA MET A 39 1.97 -13.88 10.11
C MET A 39 1.35 -14.98 10.98
N VAL A 40 0.83 -14.62 12.16
CA VAL A 40 0.23 -15.56 13.11
C VAL A 40 -1.02 -16.20 12.50
N GLY A 41 -1.88 -15.41 11.84
CA GLY A 41 -3.05 -15.97 11.16
C GLY A 41 -2.68 -16.86 9.99
N GLY A 42 -1.61 -16.55 9.26
CA GLY A 42 -1.12 -17.35 8.16
C GLY A 42 -0.57 -18.71 8.60
N LEU A 43 0.34 -18.69 9.57
CA LEU A 43 0.97 -19.90 10.12
C LEU A 43 -0.01 -20.75 10.93
N GLY A 44 -0.93 -20.12 11.67
CA GLY A 44 -1.93 -20.81 12.49
C GLY A 44 -3.07 -21.47 11.70
N SER A 45 -3.19 -21.22 10.39
CA SER A 45 -4.28 -21.74 9.56
C SER A 45 -3.91 -22.98 8.73
N GLY A 46 -2.67 -23.47 8.80
CA GLY A 46 -2.22 -24.69 8.12
C GLY A 46 -0.90 -24.55 7.34
N PRO A 47 -0.45 -25.62 6.65
CA PRO A 47 0.85 -25.64 5.99
C PRO A 47 0.95 -24.62 4.84
N LEU A 48 1.98 -23.78 4.90
CA LEU A 48 2.31 -22.84 3.82
C LEU A 48 3.10 -23.54 2.73
N HIS A 49 2.60 -23.48 1.52
CA HIS A 49 3.26 -24.03 0.34
C HIS A 49 4.05 -22.92 -0.35
N LEU A 50 5.35 -23.12 -0.55
CA LEU A 50 6.20 -22.14 -1.25
C LEU A 50 6.00 -22.16 -2.76
N GLY A 51 5.57 -23.30 -3.32
CA GLY A 51 5.21 -23.44 -4.73
C GLY A 51 6.40 -23.79 -5.63
N TRP A 52 6.10 -24.36 -6.79
CA TRP A 52 7.05 -24.82 -7.80
C TRP A 52 6.50 -24.48 -9.19
N ILE A 53 7.39 -24.18 -10.15
CA ILE A 53 7.02 -24.09 -11.56
C ILE A 53 7.81 -25.15 -12.32
N GLU A 54 7.11 -25.92 -13.17
CA GLU A 54 7.72 -26.81 -14.14
C GLU A 54 8.20 -26.00 -15.34
N ARG A 55 9.50 -26.06 -15.65
CA ARG A 55 10.07 -25.43 -16.84
C ARG A 55 9.86 -26.31 -18.09
N ARG A 56 10.12 -25.75 -19.27
CA ARG A 56 10.07 -26.47 -20.57
C ARG A 56 10.99 -27.70 -20.62
N ASP A 57 11.92 -27.83 -19.69
CA ASP A 57 12.84 -28.97 -19.54
C ASP A 57 12.34 -30.02 -18.52
N HIS A 58 11.08 -29.92 -18.08
CA HIS A 58 10.47 -30.77 -17.05
C HIS A 58 11.16 -30.73 -15.67
N THR A 59 12.03 -29.73 -15.43
CA THR A 59 12.62 -29.53 -14.10
C THR A 59 11.72 -28.64 -13.25
N LEU A 60 11.46 -29.08 -12.01
CA LEU A 60 10.75 -28.28 -11.01
C LEU A 60 11.75 -27.30 -10.36
N ARG A 61 11.56 -26.00 -10.60
CA ARG A 61 12.34 -24.95 -9.93
C ARG A 61 11.44 -23.94 -9.24
N ARG A 62 11.96 -23.38 -8.15
CA ARG A 62 11.31 -22.26 -7.47
C ARG A 62 11.47 -21.00 -8.33
N PRO A 63 10.38 -20.32 -8.70
CA PRO A 63 10.46 -19.13 -9.53
C PRO A 63 11.03 -17.95 -8.73
N VAL A 64 12.16 -17.41 -9.17
CA VAL A 64 12.77 -16.20 -8.58
C VAL A 64 12.76 -15.06 -9.59
N ILE A 65 13.34 -15.29 -10.77
CA ILE A 65 13.51 -14.26 -11.81
C ILE A 65 12.15 -13.74 -12.30
N ILE A 66 11.23 -14.63 -12.67
CA ILE A 66 9.93 -14.23 -13.24
C ILE A 66 9.09 -13.39 -12.26
N PRO A 67 8.93 -13.76 -10.98
CA PRO A 67 8.27 -12.91 -9.99
C PRO A 67 8.91 -11.53 -9.81
N VAL A 68 10.24 -11.46 -9.75
CA VAL A 68 10.95 -10.17 -9.64
C VAL A 68 10.68 -9.30 -10.87
N LEU A 69 10.80 -9.86 -12.08
CA LEU A 69 10.47 -9.14 -13.32
C LEU A 69 9.00 -8.71 -13.37
N THR A 70 8.09 -9.55 -12.85
CA THR A 70 6.67 -9.20 -12.74
C THR A 70 6.47 -8.03 -11.78
N GLY A 71 7.21 -7.99 -10.67
CA GLY A 71 7.19 -6.87 -9.72
C GLY A 71 7.68 -5.57 -10.35
N VAL A 72 8.78 -5.63 -11.12
CA VAL A 72 9.29 -4.49 -11.90
C VAL A 72 8.27 -4.01 -12.94
N ALA A 73 7.66 -4.93 -13.69
CA ALA A 73 6.66 -4.60 -14.70
C ALA A 73 5.40 -3.99 -14.09
N ALA A 74 4.90 -4.57 -12.99
CA ALA A 74 3.79 -4.03 -12.24
C ALA A 74 4.11 -2.61 -11.72
N PHE A 75 5.33 -2.39 -11.21
CA PHE A 75 5.78 -1.06 -10.80
C PHE A 75 5.77 -0.09 -11.98
N ALA A 76 6.32 -0.46 -13.13
CA ALA A 76 6.34 0.40 -14.31
C ALA A 76 4.93 0.82 -14.76
N VAL A 77 3.96 -0.12 -14.75
CA VAL A 77 2.56 0.17 -15.03
C VAL A 77 1.99 1.17 -14.02
N PHE A 78 2.18 0.92 -12.72
CA PHE A 78 1.70 1.81 -11.67
C PHE A 78 2.35 3.19 -11.72
N TYR A 79 3.64 3.26 -12.06
CA TYR A 79 4.38 4.50 -12.20
C TYR A 79 3.82 5.35 -13.36
N VAL A 80 3.55 4.73 -14.52
CA VAL A 80 2.89 5.41 -15.64
C VAL A 80 1.47 5.86 -15.27
N CYS A 81 0.70 5.01 -14.60
CA CYS A 81 -0.63 5.40 -14.08
C CYS A 81 -0.54 6.57 -13.10
N ALA A 82 0.49 6.61 -12.26
CA ALA A 82 0.70 7.68 -11.28
C ALA A 82 1.04 9.02 -11.95
N LEU A 83 1.79 9.01 -13.07
CA LEU A 83 2.04 10.21 -13.88
C LEU A 83 0.75 10.81 -14.44
N ALA A 84 -0.25 10.00 -14.78
CA ALA A 84 -1.58 10.48 -15.14
C ALA A 84 -2.39 10.89 -13.89
N ALA A 85 -2.35 10.08 -12.83
CA ALA A 85 -3.14 10.26 -11.62
C ALA A 85 -2.83 11.56 -10.87
N ARG A 86 -1.59 12.08 -10.96
CA ARG A 86 -1.23 13.38 -10.38
C ARG A 86 -2.05 14.56 -10.92
N HIS A 87 -2.63 14.42 -12.12
CA HIS A 87 -3.50 15.42 -12.73
C HIS A 87 -4.97 15.30 -12.29
N ILE A 88 -5.32 14.24 -11.56
CA ILE A 88 -6.68 14.00 -11.04
C ILE A 88 -6.69 14.35 -9.54
N PRO A 89 -7.37 15.43 -9.10
CA PRO A 89 -7.25 15.94 -7.73
C PRO A 89 -7.52 14.90 -6.63
N LEU A 90 -8.51 14.03 -6.84
CA LEU A 90 -8.84 12.97 -5.89
C LEU A 90 -7.69 11.95 -5.73
N LEU A 91 -7.13 11.48 -6.85
CA LEU A 91 -6.06 10.50 -6.84
C LEU A 91 -4.74 11.11 -6.37
N ASN A 92 -4.43 12.33 -6.80
CA ASN A 92 -3.26 13.06 -6.34
C ASN A 92 -3.26 13.16 -4.80
N ARG A 93 -4.38 13.63 -4.21
CA ARG A 93 -4.51 13.69 -2.74
C ARG A 93 -4.38 12.31 -2.09
N ALA A 94 -5.05 11.30 -2.62
CA ALA A 94 -5.01 9.94 -2.08
C ALA A 94 -3.59 9.35 -2.07
N ILE A 95 -2.86 9.49 -3.19
CA ILE A 95 -1.49 9.00 -3.35
C ILE A 95 -0.52 9.81 -2.46
N SER A 96 -0.59 11.15 -2.49
CA SER A 96 0.26 12.00 -1.64
C SER A 96 0.06 11.69 -0.15
N MET A 97 -1.17 11.43 0.29
CA MET A 97 -1.46 11.11 1.69
C MET A 97 -0.71 9.88 2.20
N VAL A 98 -0.62 8.81 1.39
CA VAL A 98 0.12 7.60 1.78
C VAL A 98 1.63 7.79 1.60
N LEU A 99 2.07 8.51 0.57
CA LEU A 99 3.50 8.78 0.35
C LEU A 99 4.11 9.67 1.45
N ARG A 100 3.32 10.41 2.25
CA ARG A 100 3.84 11.10 3.44
C ARG A 100 4.53 10.18 4.44
N TYR A 101 4.13 8.91 4.53
CA TYR A 101 4.80 7.93 5.39
C TYR A 101 6.23 7.63 4.92
N ALA A 102 6.47 7.65 3.61
CA ALA A 102 7.79 7.53 3.02
C ALA A 102 8.64 8.79 3.23
N HIS A 103 8.05 9.98 3.09
CA HIS A 103 8.76 11.26 3.22
C HIS A 103 9.16 11.62 4.65
N GLN A 104 8.26 11.38 5.60
CA GLN A 104 8.43 11.82 7.00
C GLN A 104 8.92 10.71 7.92
N GLY A 105 8.89 9.46 7.45
CA GLY A 105 9.42 8.32 8.18
C GLY A 105 10.93 8.20 8.05
N SER A 106 11.52 7.39 8.92
CA SER A 106 12.91 6.95 8.78
C SER A 106 12.95 5.95 7.62
N SER A 107 13.67 6.27 6.54
CA SER A 107 13.66 5.47 5.31
C SER A 107 13.93 3.97 5.55
N PRO A 108 14.91 3.56 6.39
CA PRO A 108 15.13 2.15 6.70
C PRO A 108 13.96 1.51 7.46
N LEU A 109 13.37 2.22 8.44
CA LEU A 109 12.25 1.66 9.22
C LEU A 109 10.99 1.52 8.36
N VAL A 110 10.68 2.51 7.53
CA VAL A 110 9.56 2.44 6.59
C VAL A 110 9.76 1.32 5.59
N LEU A 111 10.97 1.13 5.07
CA LEU A 111 11.29 0.02 4.18
C LEU A 111 11.06 -1.32 4.90
N ILE A 112 11.63 -1.51 6.09
CA ILE A 112 11.50 -2.75 6.86
C ILE A 112 10.03 -3.06 7.14
N THR A 113 9.24 -2.09 7.63
CA THR A 113 7.82 -2.34 7.93
C THR A 113 7.01 -2.58 6.67
N THR A 114 7.32 -1.90 5.56
CA THR A 114 6.66 -2.13 4.26
C THR A 114 6.95 -3.54 3.75
N LEU A 115 8.21 -3.98 3.78
CA LEU A 115 8.60 -5.33 3.34
C LEU A 115 8.01 -6.42 4.25
N ALA A 116 8.05 -6.20 5.57
CA ALA A 116 7.43 -7.10 6.52
C ALA A 116 5.94 -7.27 6.23
N ASN A 117 5.18 -6.17 6.12
CA ASN A 117 3.76 -6.22 5.78
C ASN A 117 3.52 -6.90 4.43
N GLY A 118 4.27 -6.54 3.38
CA GLY A 118 4.10 -7.17 2.07
C GLY A 118 4.30 -8.68 2.10
N ALA A 119 5.33 -9.17 2.80
CA ALA A 119 5.57 -10.61 2.95
C ALA A 119 4.46 -11.31 3.76
N THR A 120 4.07 -10.72 4.89
CA THR A 120 3.10 -11.36 5.80
C THR A 120 1.67 -11.30 5.27
N GLU A 121 1.33 -10.26 4.50
CA GLU A 121 0.09 -10.20 3.73
C GLU A 121 -0.02 -11.38 2.77
N GLU A 122 1.04 -11.73 2.03
CA GLU A 122 0.98 -12.89 1.13
C GLU A 122 0.89 -14.22 1.88
N VAL A 123 1.55 -14.33 3.03
CA VAL A 123 1.42 -15.47 3.95
C VAL A 123 -0.04 -15.67 4.37
N PHE A 124 -0.75 -14.58 4.70
CA PHE A 124 -2.14 -14.66 5.11
C PHE A 124 -3.12 -14.78 3.93
N PHE A 125 -3.13 -13.80 3.02
CA PHE A 125 -4.11 -13.68 1.94
C PHE A 125 -3.92 -14.76 0.86
N ARG A 126 -2.67 -15.09 0.47
CA ARG A 126 -2.36 -16.08 -0.58
C ARG A 126 -1.99 -17.45 -0.01
N GLY A 127 -1.69 -17.53 1.28
CA GLY A 127 -1.53 -18.77 2.02
C GLY A 127 -2.86 -19.22 2.65
N ALA A 128 -3.10 -18.77 3.87
CA ALA A 128 -4.22 -19.21 4.71
C ALA A 128 -5.59 -18.96 4.08
N LEU A 129 -5.91 -17.71 3.74
CA LEU A 129 -7.22 -17.33 3.19
C LEU A 129 -7.47 -17.99 1.83
N TYR A 130 -6.50 -17.96 0.92
CA TYR A 130 -6.62 -18.59 -0.39
C TYR A 130 -6.88 -20.09 -0.28
N THR A 131 -6.22 -20.78 0.66
CA THR A 131 -6.43 -22.21 0.89
C THR A 131 -7.79 -22.48 1.54
N ALA A 132 -8.16 -21.68 2.55
CA ALA A 132 -9.47 -21.76 3.21
C ALA A 132 -10.63 -21.44 2.27
N ALA A 133 -10.39 -20.63 1.22
CA ALA A 133 -11.38 -20.35 0.20
C ALA A 133 -11.82 -21.61 -0.56
N GLY A 134 -10.94 -22.61 -0.70
CA GLY A 134 -11.21 -24.02 -1.02
C GLY A 134 -12.10 -24.38 -2.23
N GLY A 135 -12.62 -23.40 -2.96
CA GLY A 135 -13.73 -23.53 -3.91
C GLY A 135 -13.38 -23.09 -5.34
N LYS A 136 -14.41 -22.77 -6.15
CA LYS A 136 -14.26 -22.48 -7.59
C LYS A 136 -13.50 -21.17 -7.90
N HIS A 137 -13.42 -20.23 -6.95
CA HIS A 137 -12.91 -18.87 -7.19
C HIS A 137 -11.94 -18.35 -6.11
N PRO A 138 -10.88 -19.08 -5.74
CA PRO A 138 -9.98 -18.69 -4.65
C PRO A 138 -9.24 -17.38 -4.94
N VAL A 139 -8.88 -17.13 -6.20
CA VAL A 139 -8.28 -15.85 -6.65
C VAL A 139 -9.21 -14.67 -6.38
N ALA A 140 -10.49 -14.80 -6.76
CA ALA A 140 -11.46 -13.73 -6.60
C ALA A 140 -11.76 -13.48 -5.11
N LEU A 141 -11.95 -14.55 -4.32
CA LEU A 141 -12.27 -14.41 -2.90
C LEU A 141 -11.10 -13.81 -2.11
N SER A 142 -9.87 -14.29 -2.32
CA SER A 142 -8.70 -13.74 -1.63
C SER A 142 -8.49 -12.27 -2.00
N THR A 143 -8.71 -11.92 -3.26
CA THR A 143 -8.59 -10.53 -3.75
C THR A 143 -9.68 -9.63 -3.17
N ALA A 144 -10.93 -10.11 -3.13
CA ALA A 144 -12.04 -9.35 -2.59
C ALA A 144 -11.85 -9.04 -1.11
N VAL A 145 -11.46 -10.05 -0.31
CA VAL A 145 -11.20 -9.86 1.12
C VAL A 145 -9.96 -8.98 1.35
N TYR A 146 -8.90 -9.14 0.56
CA TYR A 146 -7.73 -8.26 0.61
C TYR A 146 -8.13 -6.80 0.35
N SER A 147 -8.87 -6.56 -0.74
CA SER A 147 -9.35 -5.23 -1.11
C SER A 147 -10.28 -4.64 -0.06
N LEU A 148 -11.18 -5.45 0.49
CA LEU A 148 -12.09 -5.06 1.57
C LEU A 148 -11.31 -4.69 2.84
N ALA A 149 -10.31 -5.48 3.23
CA ALA A 149 -9.44 -5.15 4.36
C ALA A 149 -8.70 -3.82 4.13
N THR A 150 -8.24 -3.55 2.90
CA THR A 150 -7.60 -2.28 2.54
C THR A 150 -8.54 -1.08 2.68
N THR A 151 -9.86 -1.25 2.58
CA THR A 151 -10.81 -0.11 2.76
C THR A 151 -10.69 0.55 4.14
N ALA A 152 -10.21 -0.19 5.15
CA ALA A 152 -9.95 0.35 6.49
C ALA A 152 -8.90 1.48 6.50
N THR A 153 -8.02 1.53 5.48
CA THR A 153 -7.05 2.62 5.27
C THR A 153 -7.71 3.94 4.86
N ARG A 154 -8.98 3.91 4.44
CA ARG A 154 -9.73 5.06 3.90
C ARG A 154 -9.03 5.75 2.72
N ASN A 155 -8.22 5.00 1.98
CA ASN A 155 -7.48 5.51 0.85
C ASN A 155 -7.92 4.81 -0.46
N PRO A 156 -8.64 5.51 -1.37
CA PRO A 156 -9.15 4.89 -2.59
C PRO A 156 -8.04 4.42 -3.54
N ALA A 157 -6.87 5.07 -3.52
CA ALA A 157 -5.73 4.63 -4.35
C ALA A 157 -5.17 3.30 -3.85
N LEU A 158 -5.10 3.09 -2.52
CA LEU A 158 -4.68 1.81 -1.95
C LEU A 158 -5.69 0.70 -2.24
N VAL A 159 -7.00 0.99 -2.17
CA VAL A 159 -8.04 -0.01 -2.49
C VAL A 159 -7.99 -0.42 -3.96
N LEU A 160 -7.78 0.54 -4.87
CA LEU A 160 -7.60 0.23 -6.30
C LEU A 160 -6.33 -0.61 -6.51
N ALA A 161 -5.22 -0.22 -5.88
CA ALA A 161 -3.97 -0.95 -5.95
C ALA A 161 -4.13 -2.39 -5.43
N SER A 162 -4.82 -2.56 -4.31
CA SER A 162 -5.02 -3.87 -3.69
C SER A 162 -5.95 -4.77 -4.50
N ALA A 163 -6.90 -4.24 -5.28
CA ALA A 163 -7.68 -5.06 -6.21
C ALA A 163 -6.85 -5.58 -7.39
N VAL A 164 -6.03 -4.71 -8.00
CA VAL A 164 -5.17 -5.05 -9.15
C VAL A 164 -4.06 -6.02 -8.72
N MET A 165 -3.28 -5.65 -7.70
CA MET A 165 -2.18 -6.48 -7.18
C MET A 165 -2.74 -7.73 -6.49
N GLY A 166 -3.85 -7.56 -5.77
CA GLY A 166 -4.87 -8.56 -5.45
C GLY A 166 -4.91 -9.76 -6.37
N THR A 167 -5.41 -9.45 -7.56
CA THR A 167 -5.65 -10.36 -8.66
C THR A 167 -4.33 -10.96 -9.16
N LEU A 168 -3.31 -10.12 -9.40
CA LEU A 168 -2.00 -10.57 -9.88
C LEU A 168 -1.37 -11.62 -8.95
N PHE A 169 -1.31 -11.35 -7.65
CA PHE A 169 -0.75 -12.25 -6.66
C PHE A 169 -1.57 -13.54 -6.53
N GLY A 170 -2.90 -13.45 -6.60
CA GLY A 170 -3.77 -14.63 -6.63
C GLY A 170 -3.52 -15.50 -7.87
N LEU A 171 -3.33 -14.89 -9.04
CA LEU A 171 -2.98 -15.59 -10.27
C LEU A 171 -1.60 -16.25 -10.18
N GLN A 172 -0.60 -15.57 -9.61
CA GLN A 172 0.72 -16.14 -9.35
C GLN A 172 0.64 -17.32 -8.37
N ARG A 173 -0.13 -17.18 -7.28
CA ARG A 173 -0.37 -18.27 -6.34
C ARG A 173 -1.02 -19.48 -7.01
N ARG A 174 -1.95 -19.26 -7.95
CA ARG A 174 -2.60 -20.32 -8.73
C ARG A 174 -1.61 -21.00 -9.69
N ALA A 175 -0.81 -20.22 -10.41
CA ALA A 175 0.13 -20.72 -11.40
C ALA A 175 1.31 -21.49 -10.80
N THR A 176 1.74 -21.12 -9.58
CA THR A 176 2.94 -21.68 -8.94
C THR A 176 2.64 -22.67 -7.82
N GLY A 177 1.38 -22.79 -7.39
CA GLY A 177 1.03 -23.65 -6.27
C GLY A 177 1.53 -23.14 -4.90
N GLY A 178 2.11 -21.94 -4.80
CA GLY A 178 2.56 -21.41 -3.52
C GLY A 178 2.82 -19.91 -3.45
N ILE A 179 3.26 -19.45 -2.28
CA ILE A 179 3.32 -18.03 -1.92
C ILE A 179 4.65 -17.35 -2.26
N GLN A 180 5.69 -18.08 -2.67
CA GLN A 180 6.98 -17.47 -2.94
C GLN A 180 6.91 -16.45 -4.09
N ALA A 181 6.24 -16.80 -5.18
CA ALA A 181 6.09 -15.91 -6.33
C ALA A 181 5.36 -14.59 -5.98
N PRO A 182 4.17 -14.61 -5.34
CA PRO A 182 3.53 -13.37 -4.92
C PRO A 182 4.36 -12.59 -3.90
N ILE A 183 5.04 -13.24 -2.94
CA ILE A 183 5.95 -12.54 -2.00
C ILE A 183 7.02 -11.77 -2.76
N LEU A 184 7.78 -12.43 -3.65
CA LEU A 184 8.86 -11.76 -4.39
C LEU A 184 8.32 -10.59 -5.22
N THR A 185 7.20 -10.78 -5.89
CA THR A 185 6.55 -9.73 -6.69
C THR A 185 6.13 -8.56 -5.82
N HIS A 186 5.50 -8.83 -4.67
CA HIS A 186 5.05 -7.81 -3.73
C HIS A 186 6.24 -7.04 -3.15
N LEU A 187 7.28 -7.71 -2.68
CA LEU A 187 8.49 -7.07 -2.13
C LEU A 187 9.20 -6.21 -3.18
N THR A 188 9.38 -6.71 -4.41
CA THR A 188 9.97 -5.93 -5.49
C THR A 188 9.12 -4.70 -5.82
N TRP A 189 7.82 -4.89 -6.02
CA TRP A 189 6.90 -3.79 -6.33
C TRP A 189 6.89 -2.73 -5.22
N SER A 190 6.75 -3.13 -3.96
CA SER A 190 6.72 -2.22 -2.82
C SER A 190 8.04 -1.46 -2.64
N THR A 191 9.18 -2.12 -2.85
CA THR A 191 10.50 -1.46 -2.81
C THR A 191 10.57 -0.37 -3.87
N LEU A 192 10.22 -0.67 -5.12
CA LEU A 192 10.29 0.29 -6.22
C LEU A 192 9.30 1.44 -6.02
N MET A 193 8.07 1.14 -5.59
CA MET A 193 7.07 2.16 -5.24
C MET A 193 7.60 3.09 -4.15
N LEU A 194 8.23 2.56 -3.10
CA LEU A 194 8.76 3.35 -1.99
C LEU A 194 9.93 4.26 -2.41
N HIS A 195 10.76 3.84 -3.36
CA HIS A 195 11.93 4.61 -3.77
C HIS A 195 11.65 5.63 -4.87
N PHE A 196 10.79 5.28 -5.83
CA PHE A 196 10.64 6.06 -7.06
C PHE A 196 9.33 6.85 -7.16
N LEU A 197 8.28 6.45 -6.42
CA LEU A 197 6.99 7.15 -6.45
C LEU A 197 6.97 8.45 -5.62
N PRO A 198 7.53 8.52 -4.39
CA PRO A 198 7.47 9.74 -3.57
C PRO A 198 7.89 11.03 -4.29
N PRO A 199 9.02 11.08 -5.03
CA PRO A 199 9.47 12.28 -5.72
C PRO A 199 8.49 12.86 -6.74
N LEU A 200 7.59 12.04 -7.32
CA LEU A 200 6.58 12.51 -8.28
C LEU A 200 5.46 13.35 -7.66
N PHE A 201 5.28 13.22 -6.34
CA PHE A 201 4.17 13.80 -5.58
C PHE A 201 4.64 14.79 -4.51
N CYS A 202 5.92 15.14 -4.52
CA CYS A 202 6.43 16.29 -3.78
C CYS A 202 5.92 17.57 -4.45
N ASP A 203 5.06 18.31 -3.78
CA ASP A 203 4.73 19.67 -4.19
C ASP A 203 6.01 20.53 -4.20
N HIS A 204 6.26 21.22 -5.31
CA HIS A 204 7.11 22.42 -5.30
C HIS A 204 6.54 23.34 -4.21
N PRO A 205 7.36 23.96 -3.34
CA PRO A 205 6.84 24.80 -2.26
C PRO A 205 5.83 25.78 -2.84
N ALA A 206 4.63 25.80 -2.26
CA ALA A 206 3.60 26.75 -2.60
C ALA A 206 4.26 28.13 -2.75
N ARG A 207 4.01 28.83 -3.87
CA ARG A 207 4.41 30.24 -3.97
C ARG A 207 3.99 30.90 -2.66
N PRO A 208 4.91 31.59 -1.95
CA PRO A 208 4.52 32.31 -0.75
C PRO A 208 3.33 33.19 -1.11
N PRO A 209 2.32 33.31 -0.23
CA PRO A 209 1.22 34.23 -0.46
C PRO A 209 1.82 35.57 -0.84
N VAL A 210 1.39 36.12 -1.98
CA VAL A 210 1.76 37.47 -2.40
C VAL A 210 1.34 38.36 -1.24
N THR A 211 2.31 38.76 -0.43
CA THR A 211 2.07 39.76 0.60
C THR A 211 1.80 41.03 -0.21
N PRO A 212 0.61 41.66 -0.09
CA PRO A 212 0.41 42.95 -0.72
C PRO A 212 1.55 43.85 -0.25
N ALA A 213 2.26 44.47 -1.19
CA ALA A 213 3.28 45.45 -0.83
C ALA A 213 2.63 46.45 0.12
N ALA A 214 3.23 46.65 1.29
CA ALA A 214 2.85 47.70 2.21
C ALA A 214 3.04 49.04 1.50
N GLY A 215 1.99 49.54 0.86
CA GLY A 215 2.09 50.70 -0.03
C GLY A 215 0.76 51.22 -0.56
N ASP A 216 -0.24 50.37 -0.81
CA ASP A 216 -1.53 50.81 -1.34
C ASP A 216 -2.68 50.59 -0.35
N VAL A 217 -2.73 51.43 0.68
CA VAL A 217 -3.99 51.73 1.37
C VAL A 217 -4.48 53.08 0.84
N PRO A 218 -5.55 53.13 0.03
CA PRO A 218 -6.16 54.39 -0.36
C PRO A 218 -6.60 55.16 0.90
N SER A 219 -6.13 56.40 1.03
CA SER A 219 -6.35 57.34 2.14
C SER A 219 -7.81 57.74 2.39
N ARG A 220 -8.81 57.03 1.83
CA ARG A 220 -10.24 57.35 1.96
C ARG A 220 -10.94 56.69 3.15
N LEU A 221 -10.28 55.82 3.91
CA LEU A 221 -10.93 55.10 5.04
C LEU A 221 -10.63 55.67 6.44
N LEU A 222 -9.78 56.70 6.55
CA LEU A 222 -9.44 57.30 7.85
C LEU A 222 -10.45 58.37 8.33
N HIS A 223 -11.42 58.77 7.51
CA HIS A 223 -12.39 59.82 7.89
C HIS A 223 -13.72 59.34 8.50
N ILE A 224 -14.00 58.03 8.55
CA ILE A 224 -15.32 57.52 8.98
C ILE A 224 -15.35 57.07 10.46
N ARG A 225 -14.21 57.04 11.16
CA ARG A 225 -14.11 56.57 12.56
C ARG A 225 -14.07 57.67 13.64
N ALA A 226 -14.43 58.90 13.32
CA ALA A 226 -14.45 60.01 14.29
C ALA A 226 -15.86 60.54 14.60
N SER A 227 -16.92 59.78 14.31
CA SER A 227 -18.30 60.25 14.51
C SER A 227 -19.18 59.18 15.16
N PHE A 228 -18.77 58.69 16.33
CA PHE A 228 -19.67 58.09 17.32
C PHE A 228 -19.00 58.23 18.70
N ILE A 229 -19.22 59.40 19.30
CA ILE A 229 -19.35 59.55 20.76
C ILE A 229 -20.83 59.28 21.07
#